data_AF-B2W827-F1
#
_entry.id   AF-B2W827-F1
#
_cell.length_a   1.000
_cell.length_b   1.000
_cell.length_c   1.000
_cell.angle_alpha   90.00
_cell.angle_beta   90.00
_cell.angle_gamma   90.00
#
_symmetry.space_group_name_H-M   'P 1'
#
loop_
_entity.id
_entity.type
_entity.pdbx_description
1 polymer ?
#
loop_
_entity_poly.entity_id
_entity_poly.type
_entity_poly.pdbx_seq_one_letter_code
_entity_poly.pdbx_strand_id
1 'polypeptide(L)'
;MTDQVLFNPGPYIPSAAVKPSTTDLQKPTDRFDVPPVDPNTIWYLAVIKPHMDAHEIIGPVRAFKYLLPKIQDMVSNSPSAIDKLDELMEVDDMWGARKKNPEFELSGFERFIIEGQRGIYTVLNIMREINKSVFELLPAPVYTVISLGPLEQGKRSGKEQFTKPKGFAQTTTLHGSWPNRESALKIARDVMENLLAEELYTKSAEGWEKGDGNKGGCMLMAMNGTYMWEVKVVYEDQAVKRAIEDASIHDKDKVWR
;
A
#
# COMPACT_ATOMS: atom_id res chain seq x y z
N MET A 1 25.89 2.13 -30.63
CA MET A 1 25.33 3.45 -30.26
C MET A 1 24.55 3.21 -28.99
N THR A 2 25.05 3.76 -27.90
CA THR A 2 24.61 3.57 -26.51
C THR A 2 23.45 4.51 -26.21
N ASP A 3 22.24 3.96 -26.06
CA ASP A 3 21.14 4.66 -25.42
C ASP A 3 21.30 4.57 -23.90
N GLN A 4 21.58 5.74 -23.33
CA GLN A 4 21.75 5.97 -21.91
C GLN A 4 20.41 5.81 -21.19
N VAL A 5 20.37 4.89 -20.24
CA VAL A 5 19.34 4.85 -19.22
C VAL A 5 19.59 6.02 -18.28
N LEU A 6 18.73 7.04 -18.32
CA LEU A 6 18.72 8.15 -17.37
C LEU A 6 18.24 7.66 -16.00
N PHE A 7 19.15 7.10 -15.22
CA PHE A 7 19.10 7.27 -13.78
C PHE A 7 19.96 8.48 -13.48
N ASN A 8 19.38 9.53 -12.90
CA ASN A 8 20.19 10.58 -12.29
C ASN A 8 20.91 9.91 -11.09
N PRO A 9 22.24 9.67 -11.14
CA PRO A 9 22.98 8.97 -10.11
C PRO A 9 23.37 9.96 -9.01
N GLY A 10 22.40 10.71 -8.52
CA GLY A 10 22.55 11.33 -7.21
C GLY A 10 22.62 10.21 -6.17
N PRO A 11 23.29 10.42 -5.02
CA PRO A 11 23.03 9.55 -3.87
C PRO A 11 21.50 9.47 -3.71
N TYR A 12 20.98 8.29 -3.35
CA TYR A 12 19.65 8.25 -2.76
C TYR A 12 19.70 9.17 -1.56
N ILE A 13 19.25 10.42 -1.74
CA ILE A 13 19.01 11.35 -0.66
C ILE A 13 17.66 10.87 -0.17
N PRO A 14 17.56 10.16 0.98
CA PRO A 14 16.26 9.99 1.61
C PRO A 14 15.68 11.38 1.68
N SER A 15 14.53 11.58 1.01
CA SER A 15 13.83 12.86 1.05
C SER A 15 13.79 13.25 2.52
N ALA A 16 14.48 14.34 2.88
CA ALA A 16 14.71 14.71 4.28
C ALA A 16 13.38 14.53 4.99
N ALA A 17 13.35 13.67 6.01
CA ALA A 17 12.12 13.25 6.64
C ALA A 17 11.40 14.50 7.14
N VAL A 18 10.50 15.06 6.32
CA VAL A 18 9.59 16.11 6.73
C VAL A 18 8.68 15.38 7.68
N LYS A 19 9.03 15.44 8.98
CA LYS A 19 8.19 14.97 10.07
C LYS A 19 6.84 15.66 9.87
N PRO A 20 5.77 14.95 9.46
CA PRO A 20 4.49 15.61 9.27
C PRO A 20 4.09 16.19 10.62
N SER A 21 3.65 17.46 10.63
CA SER A 21 3.21 18.10 11.87
C SER A 21 2.06 17.29 12.46
N THR A 22 2.20 16.88 13.72
CA THR A 22 1.22 16.06 14.44
C THR A 22 -0.04 16.84 14.84
N THR A 23 -0.07 18.15 14.58
CA THR A 23 -1.04 19.10 15.14
C THR A 23 -2.22 19.43 14.24
N ASP A 24 -2.16 19.17 12.93
CA ASP A 24 -3.23 19.51 11.98
C ASP A 24 -3.59 18.33 11.07
N LEU A 25 -4.10 17.25 11.67
CA LEU A 25 -4.72 16.14 10.94
C LEU A 25 -6.07 16.57 10.33
N GLN A 26 -6.01 17.44 9.33
CA GLN A 26 -7.16 17.73 8.50
C GLN A 26 -7.51 16.46 7.73
N LYS A 27 -8.80 16.11 7.70
CA LYS A 27 -9.30 15.02 6.85
C LYS A 27 -8.78 15.26 5.43
N PRO A 28 -8.09 14.27 4.81
CA PRO A 28 -7.59 14.44 3.46
C PRO A 28 -8.74 14.70 2.48
N THR A 29 -8.43 15.18 1.28
CA THR A 29 -9.38 15.32 0.18
C THR A 29 -9.18 14.19 -0.84
N ASP A 30 -10.27 13.85 -1.53
CA ASP A 30 -10.27 12.95 -2.67
C ASP A 30 -9.29 13.45 -3.75
N ARG A 31 -8.58 12.52 -4.40
CA ARG A 31 -7.66 12.82 -5.50
C ARG A 31 -7.79 11.75 -6.58
N PHE A 32 -8.47 12.12 -7.67
CA PHE A 32 -8.74 11.24 -8.80
C PHE A 32 -7.87 11.54 -10.02
N ASP A 33 -7.06 12.59 -9.96
CA ASP A 33 -6.06 12.88 -10.98
C ASP A 33 -4.91 11.88 -10.84
N VAL A 34 -4.75 11.01 -11.85
CA VAL A 34 -3.73 9.96 -11.84
C VAL A 34 -2.86 10.07 -13.09
N PRO A 35 -1.53 10.09 -12.94
CA PRO A 35 -0.64 10.13 -14.10
C PRO A 35 -0.83 8.88 -14.99
N PRO A 36 -0.40 8.96 -16.27
CA PRO A 36 -0.40 7.82 -17.17
C PRO A 36 0.27 6.59 -16.57
N VAL A 37 -0.18 5.40 -17.00
CA VAL A 37 0.35 4.13 -16.50
C VAL A 37 1.60 3.74 -17.28
N ASP A 38 2.72 3.62 -16.57
CA ASP A 38 3.98 3.15 -17.16
C ASP A 38 3.99 1.61 -17.35
N PRO A 39 4.74 1.08 -18.35
CA PRO A 39 4.91 -0.36 -18.51
C PRO A 39 5.53 -1.01 -17.26
N ASN A 40 5.09 -2.23 -16.93
CA ASN A 40 5.52 -2.99 -15.74
C ASN A 40 5.13 -2.35 -14.40
N THR A 41 4.06 -1.56 -14.38
CA THR A 41 3.47 -1.02 -13.16
C THR A 41 2.77 -2.13 -12.37
N ILE A 42 3.13 -2.24 -11.10
CA ILE A 42 2.52 -3.08 -10.08
C ILE A 42 1.65 -2.19 -9.20
N TRP A 43 0.49 -2.71 -8.83
CA TRP A 43 -0.53 -1.98 -8.09
C TRP A 43 -0.72 -2.55 -6.69
N TYR A 44 -0.91 -1.63 -5.75
CA TYR A 44 -1.27 -1.92 -4.36
C TYR A 44 -2.41 -1.00 -3.93
N LEU A 45 -3.29 -1.53 -3.09
CA LEU A 45 -4.33 -0.79 -2.41
C LEU A 45 -3.96 -0.69 -0.93
N ALA A 46 -3.70 0.50 -0.45
CA ALA A 46 -3.58 0.78 0.98
C ALA A 46 -4.95 1.18 1.53
N VAL A 47 -5.44 0.41 2.50
CA VAL A 47 -6.66 0.68 3.26
C VAL A 47 -6.26 1.24 4.61
N ILE A 48 -6.54 2.53 4.79
CA ILE A 48 -6.12 3.30 5.97
C ILE A 48 -7.38 3.68 6.75
N LYS A 49 -7.46 3.25 8.01
CA LYS A 49 -8.55 3.61 8.93
C LYS A 49 -7.98 4.43 10.09
N PRO A 50 -7.83 5.76 9.96
CA PRO A 50 -7.15 6.59 10.94
C PRO A 50 -7.72 6.48 12.36
N HIS A 51 -9.04 6.32 12.49
CA HIS A 51 -9.71 6.24 13.79
C HIS A 51 -9.48 4.93 14.55
N MET A 52 -9.14 3.86 13.82
CA MET A 52 -8.87 2.54 14.40
C MET A 52 -7.38 2.22 14.44
N ASP A 53 -6.55 3.14 13.92
CA ASP A 53 -5.13 2.95 13.66
C ASP A 53 -4.84 1.62 12.95
N ALA A 54 -5.68 1.31 11.97
CA ALA A 54 -5.58 0.11 11.17
C ALA A 54 -5.09 0.47 9.76
N HIS A 55 -4.10 -0.28 9.30
CA HIS A 55 -3.51 -0.16 7.97
C HIS A 55 -3.36 -1.54 7.35
N GLU A 56 -3.87 -1.69 6.13
CA GLU A 56 -3.78 -2.93 5.36
C GLU A 56 -3.26 -2.58 3.97
N ILE A 57 -2.18 -3.22 3.53
CA ILE A 57 -1.72 -3.15 2.14
C ILE A 57 -2.19 -4.41 1.45
N ILE A 58 -2.79 -4.22 0.29
CA ILE A 58 -3.43 -5.24 -0.50
C ILE A 58 -2.77 -5.23 -1.88
N GLY A 59 -2.13 -6.33 -2.28
CA GLY A 59 -1.35 -6.44 -3.51
C GLY A 59 -0.22 -7.45 -3.33
N PRO A 60 0.80 -7.49 -4.21
CA PRO A 60 0.91 -6.82 -5.51
C PRO A 60 0.04 -7.42 -6.62
N VAL A 61 -0.46 -6.59 -7.55
CA VAL A 61 -1.17 -7.05 -8.76
C VAL A 61 -0.74 -6.30 -10.02
N ARG A 62 -0.90 -6.92 -11.20
CA ARG A 62 -0.48 -6.35 -12.50
C ARG A 62 -1.39 -5.26 -13.06
N ALA A 63 -2.65 -5.22 -12.62
CA ALA A 63 -3.65 -4.29 -13.15
C ALA A 63 -4.58 -3.80 -12.03
N PHE A 64 -4.97 -2.53 -12.11
CA PHE A 64 -5.87 -1.89 -11.15
C PHE A 64 -7.20 -2.65 -11.00
N LYS A 65 -7.76 -3.18 -12.10
CA LYS A 65 -9.02 -3.93 -12.10
C LYS A 65 -9.10 -5.06 -11.06
N TYR A 66 -7.97 -5.67 -10.67
CA TYR A 66 -7.97 -6.76 -9.69
C TYR A 66 -8.24 -6.27 -8.25
N LEU A 67 -8.06 -4.98 -8.00
CA LEU A 67 -8.33 -4.34 -6.71
C LEU A 67 -9.80 -3.89 -6.62
N LEU A 68 -10.51 -3.72 -7.74
CA LEU A 68 -11.89 -3.24 -7.78
C LEU A 68 -12.86 -4.03 -6.90
N PRO A 69 -12.86 -5.39 -6.85
CA PRO A 69 -13.79 -6.11 -5.99
C PRO A 69 -13.61 -5.76 -4.51
N LYS A 70 -12.36 -5.54 -4.07
CA LYS A 70 -12.06 -5.15 -2.70
C LYS A 70 -12.47 -3.69 -2.44
N ILE A 71 -12.30 -2.80 -3.42
CA ILE A 71 -12.76 -1.42 -3.34
C ILE A 71 -14.29 -1.37 -3.22
N GLN A 72 -15.02 -2.11 -4.07
CA GLN A 72 -16.48 -2.21 -4.04
C GLN A 72 -17.00 -2.78 -2.71
N ASP A 73 -16.36 -3.84 -2.19
CA ASP A 73 -16.69 -4.42 -0.88
C ASP A 73 -16.56 -3.37 0.25
N MET A 74 -15.49 -2.58 0.23
CA MET A 74 -15.26 -1.52 1.22
C MET A 74 -16.26 -0.36 1.09
N VAL A 75 -16.63 -0.02 -0.14
CA VAL A 75 -17.56 1.07 -0.47
C VAL A 75 -19.03 0.69 -0.22
N SER A 76 -19.38 -0.60 -0.31
CA SER A 76 -20.75 -1.11 -0.18
C SER A 76 -21.49 -0.70 1.10
N ASN A 77 -20.74 -0.34 2.15
CA ASN A 77 -21.27 0.08 3.44
C ASN A 77 -21.57 1.58 3.54
N SER A 78 -21.28 2.39 2.51
CA SER A 78 -21.49 3.84 2.50
C SER A 78 -22.16 4.31 1.20
N PRO A 79 -23.43 4.72 1.24
CA PRO A 79 -24.16 5.18 0.05
C PRO A 79 -23.47 6.32 -0.70
N SER A 80 -22.92 7.30 0.01
CA SER A 80 -22.19 8.41 -0.63
C SER A 80 -20.90 7.97 -1.31
N ALA A 81 -20.27 6.90 -0.82
CA ALA A 81 -19.10 6.33 -1.47
C ALA A 81 -19.50 5.50 -2.71
N ILE A 82 -20.68 4.87 -2.70
CA ILE A 82 -21.22 4.15 -3.87
C ILE A 82 -21.45 5.14 -5.00
N ASP A 83 -22.17 6.23 -4.74
CA ASP A 83 -22.47 7.26 -5.74
C ASP A 83 -21.16 7.84 -6.34
N LYS A 84 -20.18 8.14 -5.48
CA LYS A 84 -18.86 8.63 -5.94
C LYS A 84 -18.09 7.60 -6.78
N LEU A 85 -18.19 6.32 -6.44
CA LEU A 85 -17.52 5.27 -7.21
C LEU A 85 -18.20 5.08 -8.57
N ASP A 86 -19.53 5.14 -8.62
CA ASP A 86 -20.31 5.04 -9.86
C ASP A 86 -20.02 6.23 -10.80
N GLU A 87 -19.92 7.44 -10.26
CA GLU A 87 -19.50 8.63 -11.02
C GLU A 87 -18.09 8.52 -11.62
N LEU A 88 -17.19 7.76 -11.00
CA LEU A 88 -15.85 7.50 -11.55
C LEU A 88 -15.86 6.38 -12.59
N MET A 89 -16.72 5.38 -12.38
CA MET A 89 -16.88 4.23 -13.26
C MET A 89 -17.66 4.56 -14.53
N GLU A 90 -18.46 5.62 -14.54
CA GLU A 90 -19.32 6.01 -15.66
C GLU A 90 -19.01 7.43 -16.18
N VAL A 91 -19.05 7.62 -17.50
CA VAL A 91 -18.96 8.93 -18.16
C VAL A 91 -20.18 9.09 -19.05
N ASP A 92 -20.74 10.31 -19.09
CA ASP A 92 -21.83 10.66 -19.99
C ASP A 92 -21.34 10.66 -21.45
N ASP A 93 -22.05 9.94 -22.31
CA ASP A 93 -21.80 10.04 -23.74
C ASP A 93 -22.39 11.33 -24.33
N MET A 94 -22.08 11.62 -25.59
CA MET A 94 -22.57 12.82 -26.30
C MET A 94 -24.11 12.93 -26.38
N TRP A 95 -24.84 11.92 -25.92
CA TRP A 95 -26.29 11.79 -25.94
C TRP A 95 -26.88 11.65 -24.52
N GLY A 96 -26.06 11.84 -23.47
CA GLY A 96 -26.47 11.77 -22.07
C GLY A 96 -26.70 10.35 -21.54
N ALA A 97 -26.27 9.31 -22.27
CA ALA A 97 -26.30 7.94 -21.78
C ALA A 97 -24.99 7.62 -21.05
N ARG A 98 -25.10 7.04 -19.85
CA ARG A 98 -23.95 6.64 -19.04
C ARG A 98 -23.24 5.44 -19.66
N LYS A 99 -21.94 5.55 -19.90
CA LYS A 99 -21.06 4.49 -20.41
C LYS A 99 -19.90 4.26 -19.47
N LYS A 100 -19.36 3.04 -19.46
CA LYS A 100 -18.17 2.71 -18.66
C LYS A 100 -16.99 3.61 -19.03
N ASN A 101 -16.26 4.07 -18.02
CA ASN A 101 -15.05 4.85 -18.14
C ASN A 101 -13.83 3.93 -18.33
N PRO A 102 -13.27 3.80 -19.55
CA PRO A 102 -12.12 2.92 -19.79
C PRO A 102 -10.84 3.45 -19.13
N GLU A 103 -10.73 4.77 -18.93
CA GLU A 103 -9.55 5.36 -18.29
C GLU A 103 -9.51 4.95 -16.81
N PHE A 104 -10.64 4.98 -16.11
CA PHE A 104 -10.73 4.57 -14.72
C PHE A 104 -10.33 3.10 -14.51
N GLU A 105 -10.72 2.18 -15.41
CA GLU A 105 -10.32 0.77 -15.30
C GLU A 105 -8.81 0.55 -15.48
N LEU A 106 -8.13 1.45 -16.21
CA LEU A 106 -6.70 1.39 -16.50
C LEU A 106 -5.86 2.12 -15.44
N SER A 107 -6.22 3.36 -15.11
CA SER A 107 -5.45 4.27 -14.26
C SER A 107 -5.93 4.28 -12.80
N GLY A 108 -7.19 3.93 -12.54
CA GLY A 108 -7.79 3.98 -11.21
C GLY A 108 -7.89 5.39 -10.64
N PHE A 109 -7.61 5.52 -9.35
CA PHE A 109 -7.56 6.79 -8.62
C PHE A 109 -6.30 6.85 -7.75
N GLU A 110 -5.85 8.02 -7.30
CA GLU A 110 -4.77 8.12 -6.32
C GLU A 110 -5.32 7.91 -4.91
N ARG A 111 -6.33 8.70 -4.52
CA ARG A 111 -6.93 8.66 -3.18
C ARG A 111 -8.45 8.76 -3.24
N PHE A 112 -9.11 7.86 -2.53
CA PHE A 112 -10.56 7.79 -2.41
C PHE A 112 -10.96 7.70 -0.94
N ILE A 113 -11.84 8.58 -0.49
CA ILE A 113 -12.24 8.74 0.90
C ILE A 113 -13.66 8.26 1.07
N ILE A 114 -13.79 7.20 1.86
CA ILE A 114 -15.07 6.64 2.27
C ILE A 114 -15.49 7.32 3.56
N GLU A 115 -16.57 8.07 3.50
CA GLU A 115 -17.18 8.68 4.67
C GLU A 115 -18.07 7.67 5.38
N GLY A 116 -17.85 7.50 6.67
CA GLY A 116 -18.70 6.75 7.57
C GLY A 116 -19.53 7.67 8.47
N GLN A 117 -20.21 7.07 9.44
CA GLN A 117 -21.00 7.82 10.41
C GLN A 117 -20.11 8.55 11.43
N ARG A 118 -20.62 9.67 11.96
CA ARG A 118 -20.02 10.41 13.10
C ARG A 118 -18.57 10.87 12.86
N GLY A 119 -18.25 11.25 11.63
CA GLY A 119 -16.91 11.76 11.27
C GLY A 119 -15.84 10.69 11.16
N ILE A 120 -16.21 9.40 11.19
CA ILE A 120 -15.31 8.29 10.88
C ILE A 120 -15.10 8.25 9.37
N TYR A 121 -13.86 8.11 8.91
CA TYR A 121 -13.55 7.90 7.50
C TYR A 121 -12.50 6.80 7.29
N THR A 122 -12.54 6.21 6.10
CA THR A 122 -11.51 5.28 5.60
C THR A 122 -10.89 5.88 4.35
N VAL A 123 -9.57 5.85 4.23
CA VAL A 123 -8.86 6.31 3.05
C VAL A 123 -8.39 5.08 2.27
N LEU A 124 -8.80 4.99 1.02
CA LEU A 124 -8.25 4.06 0.05
C LEU A 124 -7.20 4.81 -0.76
N ASN A 125 -5.96 4.34 -0.76
CA ASN A 125 -4.86 4.95 -1.50
C ASN A 125 -4.25 3.92 -2.45
N ILE A 126 -4.13 4.27 -3.73
CA ILE A 126 -3.50 3.39 -4.71
C ILE A 126 -2.02 3.73 -4.80
N MET A 127 -1.20 2.72 -4.62
CA MET A 127 0.25 2.84 -4.74
C MET A 127 0.70 2.08 -6.00
N ARG A 128 1.64 2.67 -6.72
CA ARG A 128 2.20 2.13 -7.96
C ARG A 128 3.70 1.90 -7.79
N GLU A 129 4.19 0.75 -8.21
CA GLU A 129 5.62 0.41 -8.24
C GLU A 129 6.01 -0.03 -9.66
N ILE A 130 7.08 0.53 -10.22
CA ILE A 130 7.61 0.09 -11.52
C ILE A 130 8.73 -0.91 -11.25
N ASN A 131 8.46 -2.20 -11.42
CA ASN A 131 9.43 -3.25 -11.15
C ASN A 131 9.24 -4.43 -12.09
N LYS A 132 10.04 -4.45 -13.16
CA LYS A 132 9.95 -5.47 -14.21
C LYS A 132 10.13 -6.90 -13.68
N SER A 133 11.13 -7.10 -12.81
CA SER A 133 11.47 -8.43 -12.29
C SER A 133 10.33 -9.03 -11.47
N VAL A 134 9.70 -8.22 -10.63
CA VAL A 134 8.53 -8.67 -9.85
C VAL A 134 7.30 -8.78 -10.75
N PHE A 135 7.08 -7.82 -11.66
CA PHE A 135 5.94 -7.82 -12.58
C PHE A 135 5.86 -9.10 -13.43
N GLU A 136 7.00 -9.59 -13.92
CA GLU A 136 7.09 -10.84 -14.68
C GLU A 136 6.80 -12.08 -13.83
N LEU A 137 7.10 -12.03 -12.53
CA LEU A 137 6.87 -13.14 -11.58
C LEU A 137 5.44 -13.20 -11.05
N LEU A 138 4.72 -12.07 -10.98
CA LEU A 138 3.31 -12.07 -10.57
C LEU A 138 2.48 -13.02 -11.47
N PRO A 139 1.50 -13.78 -10.95
CA PRO A 139 0.96 -13.73 -9.59
C PRO A 139 1.68 -14.65 -8.58
N ALA A 140 2.93 -15.05 -8.83
CA ALA A 140 3.69 -15.84 -7.86
C ALA A 140 3.89 -15.06 -6.54
N PRO A 141 4.06 -15.77 -5.41
CA PRO A 141 4.30 -15.14 -4.11
C PRO A 141 5.57 -14.28 -4.10
N VAL A 142 5.50 -13.14 -3.44
CA VAL A 142 6.61 -12.20 -3.30
C VAL A 142 6.64 -11.61 -1.89
N TYR A 143 7.77 -11.01 -1.53
CA TYR A 143 7.96 -10.34 -0.25
C TYR A 143 7.81 -8.83 -0.43
N THR A 144 6.87 -8.24 0.28
CA THR A 144 6.59 -6.80 0.25
C THR A 144 7.20 -6.16 1.49
N VAL A 145 7.97 -5.08 1.35
CA VAL A 145 8.54 -4.33 2.49
C VAL A 145 7.76 -3.06 2.70
N ILE A 146 7.28 -2.88 3.92
CA ILE A 146 6.44 -1.77 4.35
C ILE A 146 7.08 -1.17 5.60
N SER A 147 7.17 0.14 5.71
CA SER A 147 7.53 0.78 6.98
C SER A 147 6.41 1.65 7.52
N LEU A 148 6.37 1.72 8.85
CA LEU A 148 5.41 2.46 9.66
C LEU A 148 6.19 3.30 10.66
N GLY A 149 5.81 4.56 10.80
CA GLY A 149 6.32 5.44 11.84
C GLY A 149 6.96 6.72 11.32
N PRO A 150 7.27 7.66 12.24
CA PRO A 150 7.27 7.48 13.70
C PRO A 150 5.86 7.37 14.31
N LEU A 151 5.63 6.33 15.13
CA LEU A 151 4.41 6.09 15.89
C LEU A 151 4.61 6.58 17.34
N GLU A 152 3.69 7.36 17.92
CA GLU A 152 3.82 7.73 19.34
C GLU A 152 3.55 6.52 20.22
N GLN A 153 4.38 6.32 21.24
CA GLN A 153 4.17 5.23 22.17
C GLN A 153 2.87 5.42 22.96
N GLY A 154 2.11 4.33 23.07
CA GLY A 154 0.92 4.33 23.89
C GLY A 154 1.25 4.64 25.36
N LYS A 155 0.40 5.43 26.01
CA LYS A 155 0.57 5.76 27.43
C LYS A 155 0.40 4.49 28.26
N ARG A 156 1.23 4.33 29.29
CA ARG A 156 1.11 3.27 30.28
C ARG A 156 -0.20 3.47 31.05
N SER A 157 -1.21 2.66 30.77
CA SER A 157 -2.40 2.59 31.61
C SER A 157 -2.07 1.73 32.83
N GLY A 158 -2.65 2.05 33.99
CA GLY A 158 -2.25 1.61 35.34
C GLY A 158 -2.27 0.10 35.67
N LYS A 159 -2.11 -0.79 34.69
CA LYS A 159 -2.00 -2.25 34.83
C LYS A 159 -1.10 -2.86 33.74
N GLU A 160 0.13 -2.36 33.60
CA GLU A 160 1.18 -2.93 32.69
C GLU A 160 0.83 -3.05 31.20
N GLN A 161 -0.38 -2.65 30.78
CA GLN A 161 -0.78 -2.61 29.39
C GLN A 161 -0.43 -1.25 28.81
N PHE A 162 0.53 -1.26 27.89
CA PHE A 162 0.70 -0.16 26.96
C PHE A 162 -0.54 -0.10 26.08
N THR A 163 -1.16 1.09 25.96
CA THR A 163 -2.16 1.27 24.90
C THR A 163 -1.48 1.04 23.55
N LYS A 164 -2.23 0.68 22.51
CA LYS A 164 -1.64 0.62 21.15
C LYS A 164 -0.90 1.93 20.85
N PRO A 165 0.28 1.89 20.21
CA PRO A 165 0.93 3.08 19.68
C PRO A 165 -0.12 3.89 18.91
N LYS A 166 -0.06 5.22 19.03
CA LYS A 166 -0.98 6.11 18.34
C LYS A 166 -0.16 6.99 17.43
N GLY A 167 -0.52 7.03 16.16
CA GLY A 167 0.00 8.07 15.31
C GLY A 167 0.24 7.61 13.90
N PHE A 168 -0.77 7.78 13.06
CA PHE A 168 -0.54 8.06 11.65
C PHE A 168 -0.20 6.83 10.82
N ALA A 169 -1.22 6.01 10.57
CA ALA A 169 -1.33 5.19 9.36
C ALA A 169 -1.04 5.96 8.04
N GLN A 170 -0.96 7.30 8.06
CA GLN A 170 -0.46 8.16 6.96
C GLN A 170 1.06 8.06 6.71
N THR A 171 1.86 7.68 7.70
CA THR A 171 3.32 7.49 7.54
C THR A 171 3.69 6.15 6.92
N THR A 172 2.68 5.33 6.59
CA THR A 172 2.93 4.04 5.96
C THR A 172 3.55 4.26 4.59
N THR A 173 4.73 3.71 4.40
CA THR A 173 5.43 3.75 3.12
C THR A 173 5.68 2.33 2.63
N LEU A 174 5.33 2.11 1.37
CA LEU A 174 5.68 0.90 0.64
C LEU A 174 7.07 1.13 0.04
N HIS A 175 8.03 0.28 0.40
CA HIS A 175 9.40 0.37 -0.13
C HIS A 175 9.58 -0.46 -1.40
N GLY A 176 8.69 -1.42 -1.62
CA GLY A 176 8.58 -2.19 -2.86
C GLY A 176 8.37 -3.68 -2.61
N SER A 177 8.63 -4.48 -3.64
CA SER A 177 8.53 -5.93 -3.58
C SER A 177 9.77 -6.65 -4.11
N TRP A 178 10.02 -7.84 -3.57
CA TRP A 178 11.16 -8.69 -3.95
C TRP A 178 10.75 -10.16 -4.07
N PRO A 179 11.34 -10.89 -5.03
CA PRO A 179 11.05 -12.32 -5.19
C PRO A 179 11.68 -13.18 -4.10
N ASN A 180 12.76 -12.69 -3.48
CA ASN A 180 13.57 -13.47 -2.55
C ASN A 180 13.54 -12.86 -1.15
N ARG A 181 13.40 -13.73 -0.16
CA ARG A 181 13.42 -13.37 1.27
C ARG A 181 14.69 -12.60 1.64
N GLU A 182 15.86 -13.09 1.23
CA GLU A 182 17.15 -12.47 1.59
C GLU A 182 17.27 -11.03 1.09
N SER A 183 16.81 -10.77 -0.14
CA SER A 183 16.80 -9.43 -0.72
C SER A 183 15.84 -8.49 0.02
N ALA A 184 14.63 -8.96 0.30
CA ALA A 184 13.64 -8.19 1.06
C ALA A 184 14.15 -7.81 2.46
N LEU A 185 14.88 -8.72 3.11
CA LEU A 185 15.43 -8.48 4.44
C LEU A 185 16.56 -7.49 4.45
N LYS A 186 17.45 -7.58 3.47
CA LYS A 186 18.53 -6.60 3.34
C LYS A 186 17.93 -5.20 3.23
N ILE A 187 16.94 -5.03 2.36
CA ILE A 187 16.25 -3.75 2.21
C ILE A 187 15.50 -3.34 3.47
N ALA A 188 14.82 -4.27 4.15
CA ALA A 188 14.13 -3.95 5.40
C ALA A 188 15.10 -3.44 6.49
N ARG A 189 16.31 -3.98 6.57
CA ARG A 189 17.36 -3.50 7.47
C ARG A 189 17.88 -2.13 7.04
N ASP A 190 18.19 -1.95 5.76
CA ASP A 190 18.64 -0.66 5.21
C ASP A 190 17.58 0.44 5.46
N VAL A 191 16.29 0.12 5.28
CA VAL A 191 15.17 1.03 5.59
C VAL A 191 15.11 1.35 7.07
N MET A 192 15.25 0.36 7.95
CA MET A 192 15.27 0.59 9.39
C MET A 192 16.45 1.47 9.81
N GLU A 193 17.64 1.23 9.28
CA GLU A 193 18.81 2.06 9.54
C GLU A 193 18.60 3.51 9.09
N ASN A 194 18.03 3.71 7.91
CA ASN A 194 17.70 5.05 7.40
C ASN A 194 16.67 5.77 8.26
N LEU A 195 15.63 5.07 8.75
CA LEU A 195 14.62 5.65 9.64
C LEU A 195 15.20 6.07 10.99
N LEU A 196 16.28 5.41 11.44
CA LEU A 196 16.92 5.66 12.74
C LEU A 196 18.17 6.55 12.64
N ALA A 197 18.60 6.95 11.43
CA ALA A 197 19.85 7.66 11.21
C ALA A 197 19.99 8.96 12.01
N GLU A 198 18.86 9.63 12.28
CA GLU A 198 18.80 10.90 13.03
C GLU A 198 18.27 10.73 14.47
N GLU A 199 17.98 9.49 14.90
CA GLU A 199 17.30 9.21 16.16
C GLU A 199 18.26 8.63 17.21
N LEU A 200 18.38 9.34 18.34
CA LEU A 200 19.25 8.94 19.45
C LEU A 200 18.52 7.99 20.41
N TYR A 201 19.28 7.08 21.03
CA TYR A 201 18.82 6.17 22.08
C TYR A 201 17.69 5.20 21.66
N THR A 202 17.82 4.62 20.47
CA THR A 202 16.89 3.64 19.93
C THR A 202 17.27 2.23 20.35
N LYS A 203 16.27 1.40 20.65
CA LYS A 203 16.41 -0.06 20.83
C LYS A 203 15.68 -0.75 19.70
N SER A 204 16.37 -1.67 19.01
CA SER A 204 15.80 -2.47 17.94
C SER A 204 15.56 -3.92 18.37
N ALA A 205 14.53 -4.53 17.82
CA ALA A 205 14.22 -5.94 17.94
C ALA A 205 13.78 -6.48 16.57
N GLU A 206 14.21 -7.70 16.27
CA GLU A 206 13.84 -8.43 15.05
C GLU A 206 12.98 -9.63 15.45
N GLY A 207 11.74 -9.67 14.99
CA GLY A 207 10.76 -10.71 15.26
C GLY A 207 10.41 -11.47 13.99
N TRP A 208 10.53 -12.80 14.06
CA TRP A 208 10.24 -13.69 12.95
C TRP A 208 8.96 -14.46 13.18
N GLU A 209 8.05 -14.40 12.21
CA GLU A 209 6.93 -15.33 12.18
C GLU A 209 7.44 -16.69 11.69
N LYS A 210 7.17 -17.74 12.47
CA LYS A 210 7.46 -19.12 12.07
C LYS A 210 6.44 -19.55 11.01
N GLY A 211 6.69 -19.18 9.76
CA GLY A 211 6.05 -19.81 8.61
C GLY A 211 6.75 -21.12 8.26
N ASP A 212 6.00 -22.11 7.78
CA ASP A 212 6.58 -23.35 7.23
C ASP A 212 7.42 -23.02 5.98
N GLY A 213 8.70 -23.40 5.99
CA GLY A 213 9.57 -23.38 4.81
C GLY A 213 9.80 -22.01 4.15
N ASN A 214 10.37 -21.04 4.88
CA ASN A 214 10.69 -19.67 4.40
C ASN A 214 9.49 -18.77 4.04
N LYS A 215 8.25 -19.23 4.21
CA LYS A 215 7.01 -18.47 3.94
C LYS A 215 6.56 -17.54 5.07
N GLY A 216 7.45 -17.26 6.02
CA GLY A 216 7.18 -16.38 7.15
C GLY A 216 7.49 -14.92 6.83
N GLY A 217 6.68 -14.01 7.37
CA GLY A 217 7.01 -12.60 7.40
C GLY A 217 8.14 -12.27 8.40
N CYS A 218 8.63 -11.04 8.32
CA CYS A 218 9.56 -10.47 9.30
C CYS A 218 9.01 -9.14 9.82
N MET A 219 9.24 -8.85 11.09
CA MET A 219 8.96 -7.54 11.65
C MET A 219 10.21 -7.04 12.37
N LEU A 220 10.75 -5.93 11.88
CA LEU A 220 11.77 -5.16 12.58
C LEU A 220 11.04 -4.05 13.31
N MET A 221 11.31 -3.90 14.60
CA MET A 221 10.75 -2.84 15.42
C MET A 221 11.89 -2.08 16.08
N ALA A 222 11.81 -0.76 16.07
CA ALA A 222 12.71 0.11 16.80
C ALA A 222 11.91 1.10 17.64
N MET A 223 12.42 1.45 18.82
CA MET A 223 11.73 2.36 19.73
C MET A 223 12.71 3.21 20.54
N ASN A 224 12.35 4.46 20.81
CA ASN A 224 13.03 5.31 21.79
C ASN A 224 12.09 5.61 22.99
N GLY A 225 12.30 6.68 23.76
CA GLY A 225 11.41 7.01 24.88
C GLY A 225 10.03 7.57 24.49
N THR A 226 9.81 7.88 23.21
CA THR A 226 8.66 8.66 22.73
C THR A 226 8.00 8.04 21.50
N TYR A 227 8.80 7.50 20.60
CA TYR A 227 8.39 7.00 19.29
C TYR A 227 8.74 5.53 19.08
N MET A 228 8.07 4.93 18.11
CA MET A 228 8.27 3.57 17.62
C MET A 228 8.23 3.57 16.09
N TRP A 229 9.08 2.74 15.49
CA TRP A 229 9.14 2.49 14.05
C TRP A 229 9.00 0.98 13.83
N GLU A 230 8.23 0.60 12.82
CA GLU A 230 8.09 -0.79 12.42
C GLU A 230 8.42 -0.91 10.93
N VAL A 231 9.24 -1.90 10.57
CA VAL A 231 9.44 -2.33 9.18
C VAL A 231 8.95 -3.75 9.08
N LYS A 232 7.94 -3.98 8.24
CA LYS A 232 7.29 -5.26 8.02
C LYS A 232 7.70 -5.80 6.67
N VAL A 233 8.20 -7.03 6.66
CA VAL A 233 8.33 -7.86 5.47
C VAL A 233 7.14 -8.80 5.46
N VAL A 234 6.21 -8.56 4.57
CA VAL A 234 5.01 -9.37 4.41
C VAL A 234 5.26 -10.37 3.28
N TYR A 235 5.13 -11.67 3.58
CA TYR A 235 5.11 -12.69 2.55
C TYR A 235 3.70 -12.74 1.96
N GLU A 236 3.56 -12.23 0.74
CA GLU A 236 2.27 -12.18 0.05
C GLU A 236 2.00 -13.49 -0.68
N ASP A 237 1.43 -14.46 0.05
CA ASP A 237 1.02 -15.77 -0.50
C ASP A 237 -0.36 -15.73 -1.20
N GLN A 238 -1.08 -14.60 -1.10
CA GLN A 238 -2.42 -14.39 -1.65
C GLN A 238 -2.52 -13.17 -2.58
N ALA A 239 -1.44 -12.77 -3.27
CA ALA A 239 -1.32 -11.52 -4.02
C ALA A 239 -2.53 -11.25 -4.94
N VAL A 240 -3.38 -10.28 -4.57
CA VAL A 240 -4.85 -10.40 -4.49
C VAL A 240 -5.49 -11.44 -5.39
N LYS A 241 -5.73 -12.56 -4.69
CA LYS A 241 -6.30 -13.79 -5.19
C LYS A 241 -5.45 -14.33 -6.36
N ARG A 242 -4.12 -14.37 -6.27
CA ARG A 242 -3.20 -14.61 -7.42
C ARG A 242 -3.64 -13.86 -8.69
N ALA A 243 -3.81 -12.55 -8.51
CA ALA A 243 -4.38 -11.57 -9.46
C ALA A 243 -5.67 -12.06 -10.12
N ILE A 244 -6.61 -12.44 -9.25
CA ILE A 244 -7.83 -13.20 -9.54
C ILE A 244 -7.51 -14.42 -10.43
N GLU A 245 -6.69 -15.32 -9.88
CA GLU A 245 -6.14 -16.57 -10.42
C GLU A 245 -6.02 -16.55 -11.94
N ASP A 246 -5.17 -15.60 -12.34
CA ASP A 246 -4.75 -15.23 -13.69
C ASP A 246 -5.85 -14.65 -14.60
N ALA A 247 -6.68 -13.79 -14.00
CA ALA A 247 -7.84 -13.09 -14.58
C ALA A 247 -8.97 -13.97 -15.09
N SER A 248 -8.74 -15.28 -15.20
CA SER A 248 -9.20 -16.04 -16.36
C SER A 248 -8.25 -17.23 -16.64
N ILE A 249 -8.69 -18.47 -16.43
CA ILE A 249 -8.37 -19.53 -17.42
C ILE A 249 -9.03 -19.18 -18.79
N HIS A 250 -9.95 -18.22 -18.76
CA HIS A 250 -10.85 -17.62 -19.77
C HIS A 250 -10.22 -16.75 -20.86
N ASP A 251 -9.30 -17.37 -21.59
CA ASP A 251 -9.52 -17.38 -23.04
C ASP A 251 -9.50 -18.82 -23.61
N LYS A 252 -9.56 -19.82 -22.73
CA LYS A 252 -9.75 -21.25 -22.99
C LYS A 252 -11.04 -21.66 -22.27
N ASP A 253 -12.25 -21.41 -22.77
CA ASP A 253 -12.91 -22.03 -23.93
C ASP A 253 -13.36 -21.01 -24.99
N LYS A 254 -12.43 -20.52 -25.81
CA LYS A 254 -12.73 -20.31 -27.23
C LYS A 254 -13.01 -21.67 -27.89
N VAL A 255 -14.09 -22.36 -27.49
CA VAL A 255 -14.62 -23.53 -28.19
C VAL A 255 -15.23 -23.01 -29.49
N TRP A 256 -14.57 -23.43 -30.55
CA TRP A 256 -14.99 -23.32 -31.93
C TRP A 256 -16.49 -23.56 -32.10
N ARG A 257 -17.20 -22.52 -32.52
CA ARG A 257 -18.07 -22.52 -33.70
C ARG A 257 -18.38 -21.11 -34.15
#